data_AF-R2QKB5-F1
#
_entry.id   AF-R2QKB5-F1
#
_cell.length_a   1.000
_cell.length_b   1.000
_cell.length_c   1.000
_cell.angle_alpha   90.00
_cell.angle_beta   90.00
_cell.angle_gamma   90.00
#
_symmetry.space_group_name_H-M   'P 1'
#
loop_
_entity.id
_entity.type
_entity.pdbx_description
1 polymer ?
#
loop_
_entity_poly.entity_id
_entity_poly.type
_entity_poly.pdbx_seq_one_letter_code
_entity_poly.pdbx_strand_id
1 'polypeptide(L)'
;MIFLGKVLIKAFPHDTIFIQERVLKYEQGDVNLKNYVQIINQLLDEKIVAILRVDHPEKAKKGIAAMKKGGLKNIEVTLNTPGALDVISAYSNDEDMMIGAGTVLDEAACQAAIQHGANYIVTPTLNESVIKCANRYQKPVICGCFTPTEMQQAMELGVNMIKAFPASEMSYDAISAIKGPLHYALIGPTGGVTLSNIKIWEEAGADFYGIAGEFCTLTNQEKYDELEEVAARYVDALRR
;
A
#
# COMPACT_ATOMS: atom_id res chain seq x y z
N MET A 1 21.17 -2.51 -13.70
CA MET A 1 19.85 -2.88 -14.27
C MET A 1 19.84 -4.16 -15.12
N ILE A 2 20.92 -4.54 -15.83
CA ILE A 2 20.94 -5.79 -16.66
C ILE A 2 21.13 -7.08 -15.82
N PHE A 3 21.62 -6.96 -14.58
CA PHE A 3 22.00 -8.13 -13.78
C PHE A 3 20.81 -8.84 -13.10
N LEU A 4 19.69 -8.16 -12.84
CA LEU A 4 18.53 -8.74 -12.15
C LEU A 4 17.73 -9.72 -13.05
N GLY A 5 17.62 -9.42 -14.35
CA GLY A 5 16.86 -10.23 -15.30
C GLY A 5 17.42 -11.65 -15.48
N LYS A 6 18.75 -11.81 -15.48
CA LYS A 6 19.40 -13.12 -15.62
C LYS A 6 19.29 -14.02 -14.38
N VAL A 7 19.08 -13.43 -13.20
CA VAL A 7 18.95 -14.18 -11.93
C VAL A 7 17.54 -14.74 -11.78
N LEU A 8 16.51 -13.97 -12.15
CA LEU A 8 15.10 -14.41 -12.06
C LEU A 8 14.75 -15.56 -13.02
N ILE A 9 15.34 -15.61 -14.21
CA ILE A 9 15.05 -16.67 -15.21
C ILE A 9 15.55 -18.05 -14.74
N LYS A 10 16.60 -18.11 -13.91
CA LYS A 10 17.16 -19.38 -13.40
C LYS A 10 16.43 -19.93 -12.17
N ALA A 11 15.58 -19.14 -11.51
CA ALA A 11 14.96 -19.51 -10.24
C ALA A 11 13.59 -20.20 -10.38
N PHE A 12 13.00 -20.21 -11.58
CA PHE A 12 11.68 -20.80 -11.83
C PHE A 12 11.77 -22.00 -12.79
N PRO A 13 11.07 -23.12 -12.50
CA PRO A 13 11.04 -24.29 -13.37
C PRO A 13 10.46 -23.95 -14.76
N HIS A 14 10.89 -24.71 -15.77
CA HIS A 14 10.61 -24.51 -17.19
C HIS A 14 9.12 -24.45 -17.57
N ASP A 15 8.21 -24.85 -16.68
CA ASP A 15 6.77 -24.91 -16.93
C ASP A 15 6.03 -23.60 -16.57
N THR A 16 6.76 -22.56 -16.13
CA THR A 16 6.17 -21.28 -15.73
C THR A 16 6.20 -20.24 -16.87
N ILE A 17 5.57 -20.60 -18.00
CA ILE A 17 5.51 -19.78 -19.23
C ILE A 17 5.08 -18.33 -18.95
N PHE A 18 4.12 -18.12 -18.05
CA PHE A 18 3.61 -16.79 -17.69
C PHE A 18 4.60 -15.89 -16.95
N ILE A 19 5.53 -16.46 -16.16
CA ILE A 19 6.54 -15.66 -15.44
C ILE A 19 7.69 -15.29 -16.39
N GLN A 20 8.10 -16.21 -17.26
CA GLN A 20 9.13 -15.94 -18.27
C GLN A 20 8.67 -14.89 -19.29
N GLU A 21 7.42 -14.93 -19.75
CA GLU A 21 6.88 -13.90 -20.64
C GLU A 21 6.80 -12.51 -19.98
N ARG A 22 6.49 -12.43 -18.68
CA ARG A 22 6.48 -11.16 -17.92
C ARG A 22 7.88 -10.54 -17.81
N VAL A 23 8.91 -11.37 -17.59
CA VAL A 23 10.32 -10.92 -17.54
C VAL A 23 10.81 -10.47 -18.92
N LEU A 24 10.36 -11.10 -20.01
CA LEU A 24 10.73 -10.70 -21.37
C LEU A 24 10.07 -9.38 -21.81
N LYS A 25 8.80 -9.14 -21.43
CA LYS A 25 8.12 -7.85 -21.71
C LYS A 25 8.73 -6.68 -20.93
N TYR A 26 9.33 -6.95 -19.77
CA TYR A 26 10.08 -5.96 -18.98
C TYR A 26 11.31 -5.42 -19.72
N GLU A 27 12.05 -6.27 -20.43
CA GLU A 27 13.21 -5.85 -21.23
C GLU A 27 12.82 -5.08 -22.50
N GLN A 28 11.60 -5.29 -23.03
CA GLN A 28 11.12 -4.68 -24.27
C GLN A 28 10.43 -3.32 -24.10
N GLY A 29 10.25 -2.84 -22.86
CA GLY A 29 9.81 -1.48 -22.61
C GLY A 29 8.30 -1.21 -22.73
N ASP A 30 7.45 -2.23 -22.58
CA ASP A 30 6.00 -2.07 -22.51
C ASP A 30 5.57 -1.19 -21.31
N VAL A 31 4.83 -0.13 -21.60
CA VAL A 31 4.60 1.05 -20.73
C VAL A 31 3.71 0.79 -19.49
N ASN A 32 3.19 -0.43 -19.29
CA ASN A 32 2.33 -0.75 -18.13
C ASN A 32 3.05 -1.54 -17.01
N LEU A 33 4.01 -2.41 -17.35
CA LEU A 33 4.76 -3.21 -16.37
C LEU A 33 5.83 -2.41 -15.62
N LYS A 34 6.42 -1.41 -16.29
CA LYS A 34 7.34 -0.46 -15.64
C LYS A 34 6.64 0.26 -14.49
N ASN A 35 5.42 0.75 -14.73
CA ASN A 35 4.60 1.42 -13.72
C ASN A 35 4.24 0.48 -12.55
N TYR A 36 3.84 -0.76 -12.82
CA TYR A 36 3.48 -1.72 -11.75
C TYR A 36 4.63 -1.98 -10.76
N VAL A 37 5.83 -2.26 -11.28
CA VAL A 37 7.02 -2.50 -10.44
C VAL A 37 7.48 -1.21 -9.75
N GLN A 38 7.40 -0.06 -10.43
CA GLN A 38 7.71 1.24 -9.84
C GLN A 38 6.82 1.56 -8.64
N ILE A 39 5.51 1.29 -8.74
CA ILE A 39 4.57 1.52 -7.63
C ILE A 39 4.95 0.66 -6.42
N ILE A 40 5.25 -0.62 -6.60
CA ILE A 40 5.65 -1.51 -5.50
C ILE A 40 6.97 -1.06 -4.88
N ASN A 41 7.96 -0.71 -5.69
CA ASN A 41 9.24 -0.23 -5.18
C ASN A 41 9.06 1.07 -4.39
N GLN A 42 8.27 2.03 -4.89
CA GLN A 42 7.99 3.26 -4.14
C GLN A 42 7.27 2.99 -2.81
N LEU A 43 6.29 2.07 -2.79
CA LEU A 43 5.62 1.67 -1.55
C LEU A 43 6.61 1.10 -0.51
N LEU A 44 7.60 0.32 -0.95
CA LEU A 44 8.60 -0.30 -0.08
C LEU A 44 9.76 0.64 0.29
N ASP A 45 10.17 1.52 -0.61
CA ASP A 45 11.25 2.48 -0.38
C ASP A 45 10.80 3.58 0.60
N GLU A 46 9.59 4.10 0.40
CA GLU A 46 9.00 5.14 1.26
C GLU A 46 8.41 4.56 2.56
N LYS A 47 8.06 3.27 2.57
CA LYS A 47 7.53 2.46 3.69
C LYS A 47 6.25 2.93 4.35
N ILE A 48 5.83 4.18 4.20
CA ILE A 48 4.63 4.72 4.82
C ILE A 48 3.49 4.72 3.80
N VAL A 49 2.34 4.19 4.21
CA VAL A 49 1.05 4.37 3.54
C VAL A 49 0.15 5.19 4.46
N ALA A 50 -0.06 6.47 4.13
CA ALA A 50 -0.90 7.36 4.91
C ALA A 50 -2.37 7.16 4.53
N ILE A 51 -3.20 6.77 5.49
CA ILE A 51 -4.59 6.38 5.27
C ILE A 51 -5.48 7.55 5.63
N LEU A 52 -6.30 7.97 4.67
CA LEU A 52 -7.18 9.10 4.81
C LEU A 52 -8.64 8.69 4.72
N ARG A 53 -9.32 8.84 5.87
CA ARG A 53 -10.78 8.73 6.01
C ARG A 53 -11.33 10.02 6.62
N VAL A 54 -12.09 10.76 5.83
CA VAL A 54 -12.61 12.08 6.23
C VAL A 54 -14.07 12.27 5.85
N ASP A 55 -14.71 13.28 6.42
CA ASP A 55 -16.13 13.56 6.23
C ASP A 55 -16.45 14.40 4.98
N HIS A 56 -15.44 14.97 4.31
CA HIS A 56 -15.63 15.88 3.19
C HIS A 56 -14.49 15.84 2.16
N PRO A 57 -14.76 15.83 0.84
CA PRO A 57 -13.73 15.69 -0.20
C PRO A 57 -12.74 16.86 -0.24
N GLU A 58 -13.19 18.10 0.00
CA GLU A 58 -12.28 19.25 0.05
C GLU A 58 -11.32 19.19 1.24
N LYS A 59 -11.76 18.65 2.40
CA LYS A 59 -10.84 18.39 3.51
C LYS A 59 -9.83 17.32 3.12
N ALA A 60 -10.26 16.28 2.39
CA ALA A 60 -9.37 15.24 1.89
C ALA A 60 -8.28 15.84 1.01
N LYS A 61 -8.64 16.66 0.02
CA LYS A 61 -7.67 17.30 -0.88
C LYS A 61 -6.67 18.17 -0.13
N LYS A 62 -7.12 19.01 0.81
CA LYS A 62 -6.23 19.85 1.62
C LYS A 62 -5.32 19.01 2.54
N GLY A 63 -5.85 17.93 3.13
CA GLY A 63 -5.09 17.00 3.95
C GLY A 63 -3.99 16.28 3.16
N ILE A 64 -4.31 15.81 1.96
CA ILE A 64 -3.35 15.21 1.02
C ILE A 64 -2.24 16.21 0.68
N ALA A 65 -2.60 17.44 0.34
CA ALA A 65 -1.61 18.48 0.04
C ALA A 65 -0.68 18.77 1.22
N ALA A 66 -1.19 18.83 2.45
CA ALA A 66 -0.38 19.02 3.66
C ALA A 66 0.54 17.81 3.94
N MET A 67 0.02 16.59 3.84
CA MET A 67 0.83 15.36 3.98
C MET A 67 1.94 15.27 2.92
N LYS A 68 1.64 15.66 1.67
CA LYS A 68 2.62 15.73 0.58
C LYS A 68 3.73 16.74 0.91
N LYS A 69 3.40 17.92 1.43
CA LYS A 69 4.40 18.91 1.88
C LYS A 69 5.26 18.39 3.03
N GLY A 70 4.67 17.61 3.94
CA GLY A 70 5.39 16.90 5.01
C GLY A 70 6.27 15.75 4.49
N GLY A 71 6.27 15.47 3.19
CA GLY A 71 7.15 14.49 2.54
C GLY A 71 6.56 13.10 2.40
N LEU A 72 5.27 12.89 2.69
CA LEU A 72 4.61 11.61 2.46
C LEU A 72 4.31 11.43 0.97
N LYS A 73 4.67 10.26 0.43
CA LYS A 73 4.54 9.95 -1.00
C LYS A 73 3.54 8.86 -1.33
N ASN A 74 2.97 8.16 -0.35
CA ASN A 74 1.93 7.16 -0.61
C ASN A 74 0.71 7.45 0.27
N ILE A 75 -0.43 7.67 -0.38
CA ILE A 75 -1.68 7.98 0.29
C ILE A 75 -2.75 6.95 -0.11
N GLU A 76 -3.41 6.33 0.86
CA GLU A 76 -4.60 5.51 0.69
C GLU A 76 -5.85 6.36 1.00
N VAL A 77 -6.67 6.68 0.00
CA VAL A 77 -7.98 7.31 0.22
C VAL A 77 -9.03 6.23 0.40
N THR A 78 -9.67 6.19 1.56
CA THR A 78 -10.66 5.14 1.85
C THR A 78 -12.00 5.43 1.16
N LEU A 79 -12.60 4.42 0.52
CA LEU A 79 -13.86 4.56 -0.23
C LEU A 79 -15.09 4.84 0.64
N ASN A 80 -14.97 4.77 1.96
CA ASN A 80 -15.98 5.28 2.90
C ASN A 80 -15.83 6.79 3.20
N THR A 81 -14.93 7.50 2.51
CA THR A 81 -14.89 8.97 2.43
C THR A 81 -15.87 9.44 1.35
N PRO A 82 -16.79 10.38 1.63
CA PRO A 82 -17.64 10.97 0.59
C PRO A 82 -16.81 11.60 -0.54
N GLY A 83 -17.11 11.25 -1.79
CA GLY A 83 -16.36 11.73 -2.96
C GLY A 83 -14.95 11.15 -3.10
N ALA A 84 -14.63 10.02 -2.45
CA ALA A 84 -13.30 9.40 -2.51
C ALA A 84 -12.77 9.20 -3.94
N LEU A 85 -13.62 8.77 -4.86
CA LEU A 85 -13.23 8.55 -6.27
C LEU A 85 -12.81 9.85 -6.97
N ASP A 86 -13.50 10.96 -6.71
CA ASP A 86 -13.11 12.27 -7.25
C ASP A 86 -11.79 12.77 -6.66
N VAL A 87 -11.56 12.49 -5.37
CA VAL A 87 -10.29 12.79 -4.70
C VAL A 87 -9.16 11.97 -5.34
N ILE A 88 -9.38 10.67 -5.59
CA ILE A 88 -8.39 9.82 -6.28
C ILE A 88 -8.08 10.37 -7.68
N SER A 89 -9.12 10.69 -8.47
CA SER A 89 -8.96 11.27 -9.81
C SER A 89 -8.10 12.54 -9.79
N ALA A 90 -8.29 13.41 -8.80
CA ALA A 90 -7.57 14.67 -8.68
C ALA A 90 -6.05 14.50 -8.49
N TYR A 91 -5.60 13.35 -7.97
CA TYR A 91 -4.18 13.06 -7.69
C TYR A 91 -3.62 11.92 -8.56
N SER A 92 -4.42 11.34 -9.46
CA SER A 92 -4.04 10.17 -10.27
C SER A 92 -2.81 10.36 -11.17
N ASN A 93 -2.49 11.61 -11.54
CA ASN A 93 -1.35 11.98 -12.39
C ASN A 93 -0.28 12.77 -11.63
N ASP A 94 -0.29 12.74 -10.29
CA ASP A 94 0.76 13.37 -9.48
C ASP A 94 2.05 12.56 -9.60
N GLU A 95 3.14 13.19 -10.08
CA GLU A 95 4.41 12.50 -10.32
C GLU A 95 5.22 12.25 -9.03
N ASP A 96 4.93 12.98 -7.95
CA ASP A 96 5.68 12.88 -6.69
C ASP A 96 5.02 11.95 -5.68
N MET A 97 3.81 11.45 -5.98
CA MET A 97 2.98 10.75 -5.02
C MET A 97 2.17 9.62 -5.67
N MET A 98 2.03 8.50 -4.97
CA MET A 98 1.11 7.43 -5.33
C MET A 98 -0.18 7.56 -4.54
N ILE A 99 -1.31 7.55 -5.25
CA ILE A 99 -2.65 7.57 -4.69
C ILE A 99 -3.30 6.18 -4.82
N GLY A 100 -3.63 5.55 -3.69
CA GLY A 100 -4.31 4.27 -3.63
C GLY A 100 -5.76 4.40 -3.17
N ALA A 101 -6.56 3.38 -3.47
CA ALA A 101 -7.92 3.27 -2.96
C ALA A 101 -7.98 2.26 -1.82
N GLY A 102 -8.50 2.69 -0.67
CA GLY A 102 -8.65 1.89 0.53
C GLY A 102 -10.08 1.50 0.85
N THR A 103 -10.28 0.54 1.75
CA THR A 103 -11.63 0.04 2.08
C THR A 103 -12.36 -0.47 0.82
N VAL A 104 -11.63 -1.11 -0.09
CA VAL A 104 -12.24 -1.73 -1.29
C VAL A 104 -12.83 -3.08 -0.88
N LEU A 105 -14.15 -3.21 -0.94
CA LEU A 105 -14.89 -4.35 -0.38
C LEU A 105 -15.43 -5.33 -1.44
N ASP A 106 -15.44 -4.94 -2.71
CA ASP A 106 -15.96 -5.76 -3.81
C ASP A 106 -15.31 -5.39 -5.15
N GLU A 107 -15.53 -6.23 -6.16
CA GLU A 107 -15.01 -6.04 -7.51
C GLU A 107 -15.50 -4.73 -8.16
N ALA A 108 -16.74 -4.31 -7.91
CA ALA A 108 -17.29 -3.10 -8.52
C ALA A 108 -16.57 -1.83 -7.99
N ALA A 109 -16.36 -1.75 -6.69
CA ALA A 109 -15.58 -0.70 -6.05
C ALA A 109 -14.11 -0.70 -6.53
N CYS A 110 -13.53 -1.89 -6.72
CA CYS A 110 -12.18 -2.04 -7.28
C CYS A 110 -12.10 -1.46 -8.70
N GLN A 111 -13.02 -1.85 -9.58
CA GLN A 111 -13.08 -1.32 -10.96
C GLN A 111 -13.26 0.20 -10.97
N ALA A 112 -14.17 0.74 -10.14
CA ALA A 112 -14.40 2.17 -10.05
C ALA A 112 -13.13 2.92 -9.61
N ALA A 113 -12.43 2.44 -8.57
CA ALA A 113 -11.18 3.04 -8.12
C ALA A 113 -10.10 3.04 -9.22
N ILE A 114 -9.96 1.95 -9.95
CA ILE A 114 -8.99 1.81 -11.05
C ILE A 114 -9.31 2.78 -12.19
N GLN A 115 -10.59 2.92 -12.55
CA GLN A 115 -11.05 3.86 -13.58
C GLN A 115 -10.80 5.33 -13.19
N HIS A 116 -10.81 5.64 -11.89
CA HIS A 116 -10.46 6.96 -11.35
C HIS A 116 -8.95 7.13 -11.14
N GLY A 117 -8.14 6.17 -11.59
CA GLY A 117 -6.69 6.32 -11.64
C GLY A 117 -5.95 5.90 -10.36
N ALA A 118 -6.56 5.12 -9.47
CA ALA A 118 -5.84 4.55 -8.33
C ALA A 118 -4.57 3.81 -8.79
N ASN A 119 -3.42 4.11 -8.18
CA ASN A 119 -2.15 3.45 -8.45
C ASN A 119 -2.12 2.04 -7.84
N TYR A 120 -2.71 1.85 -6.65
CA TYR A 120 -2.80 0.58 -5.94
C TYR A 120 -4.13 0.43 -5.18
N ILE A 121 -4.44 -0.80 -4.77
CA ILE A 121 -5.69 -1.16 -4.10
C ILE A 121 -5.38 -1.69 -2.69
N VAL A 122 -6.17 -1.26 -1.70
CA VAL A 122 -6.07 -1.73 -0.31
C VAL A 122 -7.41 -2.28 0.16
N THR A 123 -7.38 -3.51 0.67
CA THR A 123 -8.54 -4.15 1.30
C THR A 123 -8.37 -4.20 2.81
N PRO A 124 -9.47 -4.12 3.60
CA PRO A 124 -9.40 -4.33 5.04
C PRO A 124 -9.31 -5.82 5.41
N THR A 125 -9.71 -6.71 4.51
CA THR A 125 -9.74 -8.17 4.70
C THR A 125 -9.33 -8.89 3.41
N LEU A 126 -9.08 -10.20 3.50
CA LEU A 126 -8.88 -11.05 2.33
C LEU A 126 -10.16 -11.08 1.50
N ASN A 127 -10.09 -10.54 0.28
CA ASN A 127 -11.19 -10.56 -0.66
C ASN A 127 -10.71 -11.00 -2.04
N GLU A 128 -10.99 -12.26 -2.37
CA GLU A 128 -10.55 -12.89 -3.62
C GLU A 128 -11.06 -12.15 -4.86
N SER A 129 -12.30 -11.65 -4.84
CA SER A 129 -12.88 -10.94 -5.98
C SER A 129 -12.14 -9.62 -6.27
N VAL A 130 -11.79 -8.87 -5.22
CA VAL A 130 -11.01 -7.63 -5.34
C VAL A 130 -9.61 -7.92 -5.83
N ILE A 131 -8.94 -8.94 -5.27
CA ILE A 131 -7.57 -9.32 -5.66
C ILE A 131 -7.53 -9.73 -7.13
N LYS A 132 -8.45 -10.59 -7.57
CA LYS A 132 -8.56 -11.00 -8.98
C LYS A 132 -8.82 -9.82 -9.90
N CYS A 133 -9.68 -8.89 -9.51
CA CYS A 133 -9.95 -7.67 -10.26
C CYS A 133 -8.69 -6.81 -10.41
N ALA A 134 -8.03 -6.46 -9.30
CA ALA A 134 -6.82 -5.62 -9.33
C ALA A 134 -5.69 -6.27 -10.15
N ASN A 135 -5.49 -7.58 -9.99
CA ASN A 135 -4.51 -8.34 -10.77
C ASN A 135 -4.79 -8.32 -12.27
N ARG A 136 -6.06 -8.41 -12.68
CA ARG A 136 -6.48 -8.33 -14.09
C ARG A 136 -6.08 -6.99 -14.72
N TYR A 137 -6.13 -5.91 -13.95
CA TYR A 137 -5.79 -4.56 -14.39
C TYR A 137 -4.35 -4.13 -14.03
N GLN A 138 -3.52 -5.07 -13.58
CA GLN A 138 -2.13 -4.81 -13.19
C GLN A 138 -2.01 -3.68 -12.16
N LYS A 139 -2.81 -3.76 -11.09
CA LYS A 139 -2.74 -2.83 -9.95
C LYS A 139 -2.25 -3.57 -8.70
N PRO A 140 -1.20 -3.07 -8.01
CA PRO A 140 -0.72 -3.72 -6.81
C PRO A 140 -1.80 -3.78 -5.73
N VAL A 141 -1.79 -4.86 -4.95
CA VAL A 141 -2.74 -5.06 -3.86
C VAL A 141 -2.01 -5.13 -2.52
N ILE A 142 -2.46 -4.28 -1.59
CA ILE A 142 -2.13 -4.38 -0.17
C ILE A 142 -3.34 -5.03 0.53
N CYS A 143 -3.24 -6.31 0.86
CA CYS A 143 -4.36 -7.08 1.36
C CYS A 143 -4.39 -7.09 2.89
N GLY A 144 -5.53 -6.73 3.49
CA GLY A 144 -5.74 -6.87 4.92
C GLY A 144 -5.84 -8.33 5.36
N CYS A 145 -5.03 -8.74 6.33
CA CYS A 145 -5.05 -10.07 6.94
C CYS A 145 -4.80 -9.95 8.44
N PHE A 146 -5.41 -10.84 9.24
CA PHE A 146 -5.17 -10.92 10.67
C PHE A 146 -4.37 -12.19 11.05
N THR A 147 -4.56 -13.29 10.31
CA THR A 147 -3.97 -14.60 10.64
C THR A 147 -2.96 -15.08 9.60
N PRO A 148 -1.98 -15.94 9.96
CA PRO A 148 -1.05 -16.54 9.01
C PRO A 148 -1.72 -17.30 7.85
N THR A 149 -2.86 -17.96 8.11
CA THR A 149 -3.61 -18.68 7.07
C THR A 149 -4.16 -17.72 6.01
N GLU A 150 -4.75 -16.60 6.44
CA GLU A 150 -5.21 -15.55 5.51
C GLU A 150 -4.02 -14.97 4.74
N MET A 151 -2.89 -14.72 5.40
CA MET A 151 -1.69 -14.19 4.76
C MET A 151 -1.16 -15.13 3.68
N GLN A 152 -1.06 -16.43 3.97
CA GLN A 152 -0.68 -17.44 2.99
C GLN A 152 -1.65 -17.47 1.81
N GLN A 153 -2.96 -17.51 2.07
CA GLN A 153 -3.97 -17.52 1.02
C GLN A 153 -3.90 -16.25 0.15
N ALA A 154 -3.65 -15.09 0.74
CA ALA A 154 -3.47 -13.86 0.01
C ALA A 154 -2.24 -13.94 -0.92
N MET A 155 -1.12 -14.48 -0.43
CA MET A 155 0.08 -14.70 -1.25
C MET A 155 -0.18 -15.65 -2.43
N GLU A 156 -0.94 -16.73 -2.22
CA GLU A 156 -1.34 -17.66 -3.29
C GLU A 156 -2.24 -17.01 -4.34
N LEU A 157 -3.05 -16.02 -3.94
CA LEU A 157 -3.85 -15.19 -4.83
C LEU A 157 -3.03 -14.10 -5.56
N GLY A 158 -1.75 -13.97 -5.25
CA GLY A 158 -0.82 -13.04 -5.91
C GLY A 158 -0.91 -11.60 -5.40
N VAL A 159 -1.19 -11.38 -4.12
CA VAL A 159 -1.07 -10.04 -3.51
C VAL A 159 0.39 -9.61 -3.41
N ASN A 160 0.64 -8.30 -3.37
CA ASN A 160 1.99 -7.76 -3.33
C ASN A 160 2.48 -7.52 -1.91
N MET A 161 1.57 -7.04 -1.04
CA MET A 161 1.88 -6.64 0.32
C MET A 161 0.71 -7.05 1.23
N ILE A 162 1.02 -7.35 2.48
CA ILE A 162 0.06 -7.74 3.51
C ILE A 162 -0.03 -6.63 4.55
N LYS A 163 -1.24 -6.12 4.71
CA LYS A 163 -1.64 -5.24 5.80
C LYS A 163 -2.05 -6.12 6.99
N ALA A 164 -1.19 -6.22 7.99
CA ALA A 164 -1.53 -6.87 9.26
C ALA A 164 -2.51 -5.97 10.02
N PHE A 165 -3.79 -6.35 10.06
CA PHE A 165 -4.87 -5.46 10.50
C PHE A 165 -5.97 -6.22 11.28
N PRO A 166 -6.42 -5.70 12.43
CA PRO A 166 -5.90 -4.52 13.16
C PRO A 166 -4.65 -4.86 13.98
N ALA A 167 -3.56 -4.12 13.77
CA ALA A 167 -2.29 -4.34 14.48
C ALA A 167 -2.35 -4.02 15.98
N SER A 168 -3.32 -3.21 16.43
CA SER A 168 -3.56 -2.92 17.86
C SER A 168 -3.95 -4.16 18.67
N GLU A 169 -4.48 -5.18 18.00
CA GLU A 169 -4.86 -6.45 18.62
C GLU A 169 -3.75 -7.51 18.53
N MET A 170 -2.58 -7.14 18.02
CA MET A 170 -1.42 -8.01 17.87
C MET A 170 -0.33 -7.63 18.86
N SER A 171 0.46 -8.62 19.29
CA SER A 171 1.71 -8.33 20.00
C SER A 171 2.74 -7.75 19.02
N TYR A 172 3.69 -6.95 19.54
CA TYR A 172 4.71 -6.32 18.69
C TYR A 172 5.62 -7.34 18.00
N ASP A 173 5.87 -8.50 18.62
CA ASP A 173 6.68 -9.58 18.06
C ASP A 173 5.93 -10.42 17.01
N ALA A 174 4.62 -10.22 16.82
CA ALA A 174 3.80 -11.04 15.94
C ALA A 174 4.32 -11.07 14.49
N ILE A 175 4.78 -9.94 13.95
CA ILE A 175 5.33 -9.89 12.58
C ILE A 175 6.57 -10.79 12.47
N SER A 176 7.49 -10.71 13.43
CA SER A 176 8.69 -11.56 13.45
C SER A 176 8.32 -13.05 13.53
N ALA A 177 7.33 -13.41 14.35
CA ALA A 177 6.85 -14.77 14.50
C ALA A 177 6.20 -15.30 13.20
N ILE A 178 5.41 -14.46 12.52
CA ILE A 178 4.75 -14.79 11.24
C ILE A 178 5.77 -14.96 10.12
N LYS A 179 6.79 -14.08 10.04
CA LYS A 179 7.84 -14.16 9.04
C LYS A 179 8.78 -15.36 9.24
N GLY A 180 8.70 -16.06 10.38
CA GLY A 180 9.38 -17.34 10.59
C GLY A 180 9.01 -18.38 9.52
N PRO A 181 7.73 -18.80 9.40
CA PRO A 181 7.25 -19.67 8.33
C PRO A 181 6.92 -18.94 7.02
N LEU A 182 6.54 -17.65 7.06
CA LEU A 182 6.16 -16.86 5.87
C LEU A 182 7.24 -15.81 5.51
N HIS A 183 8.49 -16.22 5.38
CA HIS A 183 9.63 -15.30 5.23
C HIS A 183 9.65 -14.48 3.93
N TYR A 184 8.87 -14.86 2.92
CA TYR A 184 8.70 -14.08 1.69
C TYR A 184 7.57 -13.04 1.77
N ALA A 185 6.77 -13.04 2.84
CA ALA A 185 5.68 -12.09 3.00
C ALA A 185 6.23 -10.68 3.31
N LEU A 186 5.75 -9.69 2.55
CA LEU A 186 5.95 -8.28 2.83
C LEU A 186 4.81 -7.80 3.73
N ILE A 187 5.07 -7.60 5.01
CA ILE A 187 4.06 -7.39 6.05
C ILE A 187 4.25 -6.01 6.67
N GLY A 188 3.15 -5.25 6.78
CA GLY A 188 3.13 -3.97 7.47
C GLY A 188 1.96 -3.87 8.45
N PRO A 189 2.18 -3.40 9.69
CA PRO A 189 1.10 -3.20 10.64
C PRO A 189 0.21 -2.04 10.19
N THR A 190 -1.10 -2.16 10.42
CA THR A 190 -2.06 -1.07 10.23
C THR A 190 -3.11 -1.11 11.33
N GLY A 191 -3.52 0.07 11.80
CA GLY A 191 -4.46 0.20 12.92
C GLY A 191 -3.72 0.16 14.26
N GLY A 192 -3.51 1.34 14.86
CA GLY A 192 -2.75 1.49 16.11
C GLY A 192 -1.25 1.80 15.93
N VAL A 193 -0.78 2.00 14.70
CA VAL A 193 0.59 2.48 14.45
C VAL A 193 0.68 3.98 14.75
N THR A 194 1.68 4.37 15.54
CA THR A 194 1.96 5.74 15.98
C THR A 194 3.46 6.03 15.97
N LEU A 195 3.86 7.30 16.06
CA LEU A 195 5.27 7.68 16.23
C LEU A 195 5.94 7.00 17.43
N SER A 196 5.19 6.74 18.51
CA SER A 196 5.73 6.14 19.73
C SER A 196 6.00 4.64 19.61
N ASN A 197 5.41 3.94 18.64
CA ASN A 197 5.58 2.49 18.47
C ASN A 197 6.13 2.06 17.11
N ILE A 198 6.29 2.97 16.15
CA ILE A 198 6.74 2.64 14.80
C ILE A 198 8.12 1.96 14.77
N LYS A 199 9.03 2.36 15.67
CA LYS A 199 10.34 1.72 15.82
C LYS A 199 10.27 0.31 16.40
N ILE A 200 9.31 0.05 17.28
CA ILE A 200 9.09 -1.29 17.83
C ILE A 200 8.64 -2.24 16.71
N TRP A 201 7.75 -1.77 15.84
CA TRP A 201 7.35 -2.51 14.65
C TRP A 201 8.50 -2.69 13.64
N GLU A 202 9.37 -1.69 13.48
CA GLU A 202 10.57 -1.78 12.64
C GLU A 202 11.52 -2.87 13.14
N GLU A 203 11.80 -2.89 14.45
CA GLU A 203 12.63 -3.91 15.10
C GLU A 203 12.02 -5.32 15.00
N ALA A 204 10.68 -5.41 14.99
CA ALA A 204 9.94 -6.66 14.77
C ALA A 204 9.93 -7.13 13.30
N GLY A 205 10.56 -6.39 12.38
CA GLY A 205 10.74 -6.79 10.98
C GLY A 205 9.60 -6.40 10.04
N ALA A 206 8.82 -5.37 10.39
CA ALA A 206 7.84 -4.78 9.48
C ALA A 206 8.50 -4.18 8.23
N ASP A 207 7.90 -4.41 7.07
CA ASP A 207 8.40 -3.93 5.78
C ASP A 207 7.85 -2.54 5.41
N PHE A 208 6.65 -2.21 5.87
CA PHE A 208 5.96 -0.94 5.64
C PHE A 208 4.95 -0.65 6.78
N TYR A 209 4.30 0.52 6.80
CA TYR A 209 3.43 0.98 7.89
C TYR A 209 2.19 1.69 7.36
N GLY A 210 1.00 1.18 7.72
CA GLY A 210 -0.26 1.85 7.44
C GLY A 210 -0.70 2.71 8.62
N ILE A 211 -0.79 4.03 8.40
CA ILE A 211 -1.02 5.01 9.47
C ILE A 211 -2.28 5.82 9.14
N ALA A 212 -3.28 5.79 10.01
CA ALA A 212 -4.53 6.52 9.83
C ALA A 212 -4.76 7.61 10.89
N GLY A 213 -4.54 7.28 12.17
CA GLY A 213 -5.04 8.02 13.33
C GLY A 213 -4.88 9.54 13.25
N GLU A 214 -3.66 10.04 13.49
CA GLU A 214 -3.38 11.48 13.51
C GLU A 214 -3.69 12.17 12.17
N PHE A 215 -3.45 11.50 11.04
CA PHE A 215 -3.74 12.04 9.71
C PHE A 215 -5.24 12.30 9.49
N CYS A 216 -6.09 11.32 9.83
CA CYS A 216 -7.54 11.46 9.77
C CYS A 216 -8.04 12.53 10.75
N THR A 217 -7.53 12.52 12.00
CA THR A 217 -7.96 13.46 13.04
C THR A 217 -7.63 14.90 12.65
N LEU A 218 -6.38 15.19 12.29
CA LEU A 218 -5.93 16.54 11.96
C LEU A 218 -6.58 17.06 10.68
N THR A 219 -6.81 16.19 9.68
CA THR A 219 -7.50 16.57 8.45
C THR A 219 -8.97 16.95 8.72
N ASN A 220 -9.69 16.18 9.54
CA ASN A 220 -11.08 16.49 9.89
C ASN A 220 -11.21 17.76 10.74
N GLN A 221 -10.20 18.07 11.55
CA GLN A 221 -10.07 19.31 12.34
C GLN A 221 -9.54 20.50 11.52
N GLU A 222 -9.22 20.30 10.24
CA GLU A 222 -8.65 21.31 9.34
C GLU A 222 -7.34 21.94 9.85
N LYS A 223 -6.56 21.19 10.63
CA LYS A 223 -5.27 21.61 11.17
C LYS A 223 -4.12 21.23 10.25
N TYR A 224 -4.07 21.85 9.08
CA TYR A 224 -3.16 21.44 8.00
C TYR A 224 -1.68 21.70 8.30
N ASP A 225 -1.35 22.76 9.04
CA ASP A 225 0.04 23.04 9.42
C ASP A 225 0.57 21.99 10.41
N GLU A 226 -0.24 21.63 11.42
CA GLU A 226 0.09 20.54 12.36
C GLU A 226 0.18 19.17 11.65
N LEU A 227 -0.68 18.94 10.64
CA LEU A 227 -0.64 17.74 9.81
C LEU A 227 0.65 17.63 9.00
N GLU A 228 1.13 18.74 8.43
CA GLU A 228 2.41 18.80 7.71
C GLU A 228 3.58 18.46 8.63
N GLU A 229 3.63 19.04 9.83
CA GLU A 229 4.66 18.74 10.84
C GLU A 229 4.63 17.28 11.29
N VAL A 230 3.45 16.72 11.55
CA VAL A 230 3.29 15.31 11.94
C VAL A 230 3.72 14.38 10.82
N ALA A 231 3.35 14.66 9.57
CA ALA A 231 3.79 13.91 8.40
C ALA A 231 5.33 13.89 8.29
N ALA A 232 5.99 15.05 8.43
CA ALA A 232 7.44 15.15 8.42
C ALA A 232 8.11 14.32 9.53
N ARG A 233 7.55 14.32 10.74
CA ARG A 233 8.06 13.51 11.86
C ARG A 233 8.00 12.01 11.58
N TYR A 234 6.95 11.51 10.91
CA TYR A 234 6.88 10.10 10.51
C TYR A 234 7.93 9.75 9.47
N VAL A 235 8.12 10.62 8.47
CA VAL A 235 9.17 10.44 7.46
C VAL A 235 10.54 10.41 8.13
N ASP A 236 10.84 11.36 9.02
CA ASP A 236 12.10 11.43 9.75
C ASP A 236 12.33 10.21 10.64
N ALA A 237 11.28 9.71 11.30
CA ALA A 237 11.39 8.51 12.14
C ALA A 237 11.81 7.26 11.35
N LEU A 238 11.56 7.20 10.03
CA LEU A 238 11.91 6.06 9.18
C LEU A 238 13.03 6.34 8.18
N ARG A 239 13.60 7.55 8.17
CA ARG A 239 14.82 7.86 7.42
C ARG A 239 15.99 7.06 7.99
N ARG A 240 16.78 6.48 7.08
CA ARG A 240 18.05 5.81 7.37
C ARG A 240 19.21 6.78 7.25
#